data_AF-A0A2J1DXM5-F1
#
_entry.id   AF-A0A2J1DXM5-F1
#
_cell.length_a   1.000
_cell.length_b   1.000
_cell.length_c   1.000
_cell.angle_alpha   90.00
_cell.angle_beta   90.00
_cell.angle_gamma   90.00
#
_symmetry.space_group_name_H-M   'P 1'
#
loop_
_entity.id
_entity.type
_entity.pdbx_description
1 polymer ?
#
loop_
_entity_poly.entity_id
_entity_poly.type
_entity_poly.pdbx_seq_one_letter_code
_entity_poly.pdbx_strand_id
1 'polypeptide(L)'
;MSGKIKIMQRKGKDLCERLYLIEVFKGMAVTFGHFLSNFLDNSKLYVRHYPEQKPEITARWRGRHRLTKHEDGTSSRNAPCRASTPIFIFPLK
;
A
#
# COMPACT_ATOMS: atom_id res chain seq x y z
N MET A 1 24.31 -4.81 -52.70
CA MET A 1 25.16 -4.43 -51.55
C MET A 1 25.03 -5.53 -50.50
N SER A 2 26.10 -6.31 -50.28
CA SER A 2 26.06 -7.42 -49.33
C SER A 2 26.35 -6.91 -47.91
N GLY A 3 25.37 -7.01 -47.02
CA GLY A 3 25.47 -6.53 -45.65
C GLY A 3 26.33 -7.47 -44.79
N LYS A 4 27.28 -6.90 -44.04
CA LYS A 4 28.06 -7.65 -43.05
C LYS A 4 27.12 -8.14 -41.94
N ILE A 5 26.94 -9.46 -41.85
CA ILE A 5 26.21 -10.11 -40.76
C ILE A 5 27.13 -10.15 -39.53
N LYS A 6 26.79 -9.38 -38.49
CA LYS A 6 27.45 -9.48 -37.18
C LYS A 6 26.86 -10.65 -36.41
N ILE A 7 27.62 -11.72 -36.24
CA ILE A 7 27.26 -12.83 -35.37
C ILE A 7 27.53 -12.39 -33.93
N MET A 8 26.46 -12.15 -33.17
CA MET A 8 26.54 -11.67 -31.79
C MET A 8 26.71 -12.87 -30.85
N GLN A 9 27.83 -12.91 -30.13
CA GLN A 9 28.12 -13.99 -29.19
C GLN A 9 27.17 -13.92 -27.99
N ARG A 10 26.63 -15.08 -27.58
CA ARG A 10 25.79 -15.19 -26.39
C ARG A 10 26.65 -14.96 -25.15
N LYS A 11 26.37 -13.90 -24.38
CA LYS A 11 26.99 -13.69 -23.06
C LYS A 11 26.47 -14.76 -22.08
N GLY A 12 27.28 -15.14 -21.09
CA GLY A 12 27.02 -16.26 -20.17
C GLY A 12 27.85 -17.50 -20.46
N LYS A 13 29.19 -17.38 -20.47
CA LYS A 13 30.08 -18.55 -20.58
C LYS A 13 30.30 -19.26 -19.25
N ASP A 14 30.17 -18.53 -18.14
CA ASP A 14 30.37 -19.05 -16.80
C ASP A 14 29.07 -19.61 -16.21
N LEU A 15 29.18 -20.74 -15.49
CA LEU A 15 28.04 -21.42 -14.85
C LEU A 15 27.31 -20.51 -13.84
N CYS A 16 28.05 -19.63 -13.17
CA CYS A 16 27.50 -18.68 -12.20
C CYS A 16 26.62 -17.60 -12.84
N GLU A 17 26.98 -17.15 -14.04
CA GLU A 17 26.23 -16.14 -14.79
C GLU A 17 24.98 -16.77 -15.43
N ARG A 18 25.07 -18.04 -15.82
CA ARG A 18 23.95 -18.80 -16.40
C ARG A 18 22.91 -19.23 -15.37
N LEU A 19 23.33 -19.52 -14.14
CA LEU A 19 22.46 -19.85 -13.01
C LEU A 19 22.01 -18.62 -12.21
N TYR A 20 22.50 -17.42 -12.55
CA TYR A 20 22.21 -16.15 -11.88
C TYR A 20 22.50 -16.13 -10.37
N LEU A 21 23.39 -17.02 -9.89
CA LEU A 21 23.63 -17.20 -8.45
C LEU A 21 24.03 -15.90 -7.76
N ILE A 22 24.87 -15.08 -8.41
CA ILE A 22 25.32 -13.79 -7.87
C ILE A 22 24.15 -12.83 -7.65
N GLU A 23 23.19 -12.79 -8.56
CA GLU A 23 22.02 -11.90 -8.45
C GLU A 23 21.06 -12.39 -7.37
N VAL A 24 20.87 -13.71 -7.27
CA VAL A 24 20.07 -14.33 -6.21
C VAL A 24 20.66 -14.01 -4.84
N PHE A 25 21.98 -14.17 -4.65
CA PHE A 25 22.64 -13.82 -3.39
C PHE A 25 22.52 -12.33 -3.04
N LYS A 26 22.62 -11.43 -4.02
CA LYS A 26 22.39 -10.00 -3.80
C LYS A 26 20.98 -9.72 -3.30
N GLY A 27 19.96 -10.29 -3.95
CA GLY A 27 18.57 -10.14 -3.51
C GLY A 27 18.32 -10.71 -2.12
N MET A 28 18.85 -11.91 -1.85
CA MET A 28 18.73 -12.55 -0.54
C MET A 28 19.43 -11.74 0.55
N ALA A 29 20.63 -11.22 0.32
CA ALA A 29 21.36 -10.42 1.30
C ALA A 29 20.58 -9.17 1.73
N VAL A 30 19.90 -8.50 0.79
CA VAL A 30 19.04 -7.36 1.10
C VAL A 30 17.86 -7.79 1.96
N THR A 31 17.15 -8.85 1.57
CA THR A 31 16.00 -9.36 2.33
C THR A 31 16.38 -9.80 3.74
N PHE A 32 17.47 -10.57 3.88
CA PHE A 32 17.99 -10.99 5.18
C PHE A 32 18.47 -9.81 6.01
N GLY A 33 19.07 -8.78 5.40
CA GLY A 33 19.47 -7.56 6.11
C GLY A 33 18.27 -6.84 6.76
N HIS A 34 17.17 -6.69 6.02
CA HIS A 34 15.93 -6.11 6.57
C HIS A 34 15.32 -7.01 7.64
N PHE A 35 15.29 -8.32 7.41
CA PHE A 35 14.76 -9.29 8.37
C PHE A 35 15.53 -9.28 9.68
N LEU A 36 16.86 -9.38 9.64
CA LEU A 36 17.72 -9.38 10.83
C LEU A 36 17.65 -8.05 11.58
N SER A 37 17.62 -6.93 10.86
CA SER A 37 17.50 -5.60 11.49
C SER A 37 16.18 -5.47 12.26
N ASN A 38 15.06 -5.89 11.66
CA ASN A 38 13.73 -5.86 12.31
C ASN A 38 13.58 -6.92 13.41
N PHE A 39 14.31 -8.04 13.31
CA PHE A 39 14.27 -9.12 14.30
C PHE A 39 15.07 -8.76 15.56
N LEU A 40 16.24 -8.15 15.41
CA LEU A 40 17.06 -7.70 16.55
C LEU A 40 16.51 -6.42 17.20
N ASP A 41 15.94 -5.52 16.40
CA ASP A 41 15.35 -4.26 16.89
C ASP A 41 13.91 -4.12 16.37
N ASN A 42 12.95 -4.29 17.27
CA ASN A 42 11.52 -4.20 16.97
C ASN A 42 11.00 -2.75 16.97
N SER A 43 11.82 -1.77 17.39
CA SER A 43 11.37 -0.38 17.55
C SER A 43 11.03 0.33 16.24
N LYS A 44 11.59 -0.12 15.12
CA LYS A 44 11.43 0.51 13.79
C LYS A 44 10.28 -0.08 12.96
N LEU A 45 9.42 -0.90 13.54
CA LEU A 45 8.29 -1.48 12.81
C LEU A 45 7.28 -0.39 12.42
N TYR A 46 6.84 -0.41 11.16
CA TYR A 46 5.78 0.47 10.67
C TYR A 46 4.39 0.06 11.17
N VAL A 47 4.27 -1.17 11.68
CA VAL A 47 3.00 -1.74 12.15
C VAL A 47 2.60 -1.10 13.47
N ARG A 48 1.39 -0.54 13.52
CA ARG A 48 0.78 -0.05 14.76
C ARG A 48 -0.09 -1.14 15.37
N HIS A 49 0.08 -1.39 16.67
CA HIS A 49 -0.70 -2.41 17.39
C HIS A 49 -2.11 -1.90 17.66
N TYR A 50 -3.07 -2.26 16.81
CA TYR A 50 -4.49 -2.01 17.09
C TYR A 50 -5.03 -3.08 18.05
N PRO A 51 -5.80 -2.73 19.10
CA PRO A 51 -6.48 -1.46 19.34
C PRO A 51 -5.72 -0.43 20.21
N GLU A 52 -4.55 -0.79 20.72
CA GLU A 52 -3.77 0.04 21.68
C GLU A 52 -3.27 1.34 21.07
N GLN A 53 -2.76 1.28 19.84
CA GLN A 53 -2.29 2.43 19.07
C GLN A 53 -3.28 2.75 17.95
N LYS A 54 -4.03 3.83 18.13
CA LYS A 54 -4.96 4.35 17.12
C LYS A 54 -4.21 5.22 16.11
N PRO A 55 -4.57 5.19 14.82
CA PRO A 55 -4.01 6.10 13.85
C PRO A 55 -4.43 7.55 14.14
N GLU A 56 -3.59 8.50 13.77
CA GLU A 56 -3.91 9.93 13.81
C GLU A 56 -5.02 10.25 12.79
N ILE A 57 -6.19 10.65 13.29
CA ILE A 57 -7.35 11.00 12.45
C ILE A 57 -7.36 12.51 12.24
N THR A 58 -7.37 12.94 10.98
CA THR A 58 -7.47 14.37 10.64
C THR A 58 -8.89 14.91 10.87
N ALA A 59 -9.02 16.21 11.15
CA ALA A 59 -10.33 16.85 11.40
C ALA A 59 -11.32 16.74 10.23
N ARG A 60 -10.83 16.52 9.00
CA ARG A 60 -11.65 16.35 7.79
C ARG A 60 -12.03 14.89 7.51
N TRP A 61 -11.70 13.96 8.41
CA TRP A 61 -12.02 12.55 8.24
C TRP A 61 -13.53 12.32 8.16
N ARG A 62 -13.97 11.70 7.06
CA ARG A 62 -15.38 11.37 6.84
C ARG A 62 -15.69 10.03 7.52
N GLY A 63 -16.16 10.12 8.76
CA GLY A 63 -16.61 8.98 9.53
C GLY A 63 -18.05 8.54 9.19
N ARG A 64 -18.65 7.75 10.08
CA ARG A 64 -20.07 7.41 9.97
C ARG A 64 -20.93 8.66 10.06
N HIS A 65 -21.83 8.82 9.10
CA HIS A 65 -22.83 9.88 9.12
C HIS A 65 -23.72 9.74 10.35
N ARG A 66 -23.87 10.83 11.11
CA ARG A 66 -24.81 10.97 12.21
C ARG A 66 -25.62 12.23 11.98
N LEU A 67 -26.93 12.15 12.20
CA LEU A 67 -27.78 13.32 12.22
C LEU A 67 -27.48 14.13 13.49
N THR A 68 -27.13 15.39 13.34
CA THR A 68 -27.00 16.33 14.47
C THR A 68 -28.38 16.81 14.92
N LYS A 69 -28.50 17.22 16.18
CA LYS A 69 -29.71 17.84 16.73
C LYS A 69 -29.50 19.36 16.79
N HIS A 70 -30.56 20.13 16.56
CA HIS A 70 -30.56 21.58 16.78
C HIS A 70 -30.72 21.92 18.27
N GLU A 71 -30.45 23.17 18.65
CA GLU A 71 -30.59 23.66 20.04
C GLU A 71 -32.04 23.56 20.53
N ASP A 72 -33.02 23.71 19.63
CA ASP A 72 -34.45 23.54 19.89
C ASP A 72 -34.90 22.06 20.02
N GLY A 73 -33.97 21.11 20.15
CA GLY A 73 -34.25 19.67 20.28
C GLY A 73 -34.75 18.98 18.99
N THR A 74 -35.05 19.75 17.95
CA THR A 74 -35.48 19.24 16.64
C THR A 74 -34.30 18.58 15.90
N SER A 75 -34.53 17.40 15.32
CA SER A 75 -33.50 16.71 14.53
C SER A 75 -33.22 17.44 13.21
N SER A 76 -31.94 17.50 12.77
CA SER A 76 -31.51 18.18 11.53
C SER A 76 -32.07 17.60 10.21
N ARG A 77 -33.05 16.69 10.27
CA ARG A 77 -33.76 16.14 9.09
C ARG A 77 -34.39 17.23 8.22
N ASN A 78 -34.75 18.36 8.81
CA ASN A 78 -35.39 19.48 8.10
C ASN A 78 -34.39 20.34 7.31
N ALA A 79 -33.08 20.11 7.45
CA ALA A 79 -32.06 20.77 6.65
C ALA A 79 -31.88 20.05 5.29
N PRO A 80 -31.64 20.78 4.18
CA PRO A 80 -31.65 20.22 2.83
C PRO A 80 -30.34 19.46 2.49
N CYS A 81 -30.06 18.36 3.19
CA CYS A 81 -28.95 17.45 2.85
C CYS A 81 -29.32 16.44 1.76
N ARG A 82 -30.59 16.40 1.32
CA ARG A 82 -31.11 15.41 0.36
C ARG A 82 -30.74 15.71 -1.10
N ALA A 83 -30.27 16.93 -1.40
CA ALA A 83 -30.02 17.38 -2.76
C ALA A 83 -28.56 17.17 -3.25
N SER A 84 -27.62 16.84 -2.35
CA SER A 84 -26.18 16.83 -2.66
C SER A 84 -25.53 15.46 -2.58
N THR A 85 -26.32 14.38 -2.50
CA THR A 85 -25.80 13.00 -2.38
C THR A 85 -25.73 12.31 -3.75
N PRO A 86 -24.55 12.12 -4.36
CA PRO A 86 -24.35 11.14 -5.41
C PRO A 86 -24.24 9.76 -4.76
N ILE A 87 -25.37 9.20 -4.34
CA ILE A 87 -25.41 7.84 -3.81
C ILE A 87 -25.46 6.89 -5.02
N PHE A 88 -24.28 6.42 -5.45
CA PHE A 88 -24.15 5.15 -6.15
C PHE A 88 -24.48 4.04 -5.14
N ILE A 89 -25.76 3.67 -5.06
CA ILE A 89 -26.20 2.37 -4.54
C ILE A 89 -25.92 1.37 -5.67
N PHE A 90 -24.88 0.56 -5.52
CA PHE A 90 -24.94 -0.80 -6.06
C PHE A 90 -25.73 -1.61 -5.03
N PRO A 91 -26.99 -2.00 -5.31
CA PRO A 91 -27.68 -2.95 -4.47
C PRO A 91 -27.04 -4.32 -4.74
N LEU A 92 -26.29 -4.83 -3.77
CA LEU A 92 -26.05 -6.27 -3.66
C LEU A 92 -27.41 -6.92 -3.38
N LYS A 93 -28.05 -7.39 -4.45
CA LYS A 93 -29.03 -8.46 -4.40
C LYS A 93 -28.28 -9.78 -4.49
#